data_AF-E3KAX1-F1
#
_entry.id   AF-E3KAX1-F1
#
_cell.length_a   1.000
_cell.length_b   1.000
_cell.length_c   1.000
_cell.angle_alpha   90.00
_cell.angle_beta   90.00
_cell.angle_gamma   90.00
#
_symmetry.space_group_name_H-M   'P 1'
#
loop_
_entity.id
_entity.type
_entity.pdbx_description
1 polymer ?
#
loop_
_entity_poly.entity_id
_entity_poly.type
_entity_poly.pdbx_seq_one_letter_code
_entity_poly.pdbx_strand_id
1 'polypeptide(L)'
;MQLTPTDEWAAKCPRCFGPQEYENKAHPDEPDVIIAMDGNFQQRHYAYASKDNPPESKYPSCFICPSRIAPDATLFTTTEAAAVGIDPPCADTHKAANDTRDDTTWEKCDDNGLFAGACRHDVPLKYINIYKTGEKLYYPVSIIRTILNDYPRHKVGLLYDLGCHLESHMTKRNLLPERLSDLSFGTSVFHAYVHEWACQVRYNPRLNQWWGLSDGEGLERLWSFLSPLVSSLRVSTRLHRLTSIESRSEYYTQQLNNMAAHWLLEKLEYANQVHDESTLALGRLHQVPNPHTPGSNYTNGFFDQQWRDEQAYHVNTNRSAEREQVELGRLLCLEEELNEALSSVVTTPEQALMRARNCAIVRRQLEAQRLRAQPIPEDSHLNRTQREKLTKVWYAKTELRRTFLALVEEKQPMLRVRRAGESTTLGTRGQQRLTEALRKRAAKLQTTLNTYNRLARAFIQITPDRPAP
;
A
#
# COMPACT_ATOMS: atom_id res chain seq x y z
N MET A 1 -26.24 3.17 -34.45
CA MET A 1 -26.80 3.18 -33.08
C MET A 1 -25.82 3.96 -32.23
N GLN A 2 -26.26 5.00 -31.52
CA GLN A 2 -25.41 5.65 -30.51
C GLN A 2 -25.46 4.77 -29.25
N LEU A 3 -24.29 4.35 -28.77
CA LEU A 3 -24.17 3.62 -27.51
C LEU A 3 -24.50 4.56 -26.36
N THR A 4 -25.25 4.07 -25.36
CA THR A 4 -25.39 4.79 -24.09
C THR A 4 -24.07 4.72 -23.30
N PRO A 5 -23.83 5.60 -22.31
CA PRO A 5 -22.64 5.50 -21.45
C PRO A 5 -22.49 4.11 -20.80
N THR A 6 -23.61 3.50 -20.39
CA THR A 6 -23.63 2.13 -19.87
C THR A 6 -23.23 1.09 -20.93
N ASP A 7 -23.66 1.24 -22.18
CA ASP A 7 -23.24 0.35 -23.27
C ASP A 7 -21.74 0.48 -23.58
N GLU A 8 -21.17 1.68 -23.48
CA GLU A 8 -19.73 1.91 -23.68
C GLU A 8 -18.90 1.22 -22.59
N TRP A 9 -19.34 1.31 -21.33
CA TRP A 9 -18.73 0.60 -20.21
C TRP A 9 -18.85 -0.92 -20.35
N ALA A 10 -20.04 -1.41 -20.73
CA ALA A 10 -20.28 -2.82 -20.99
C ALA A 10 -19.40 -3.34 -22.12
N ALA A 11 -19.25 -2.58 -23.21
CA ALA A 11 -18.35 -2.92 -24.32
C ALA A 11 -16.89 -2.97 -23.87
N LYS A 12 -16.49 -2.12 -22.92
CA LYS A 12 -15.14 -2.10 -22.37
C LYS A 12 -14.86 -3.31 -21.50
N CYS A 13 -15.71 -3.59 -20.51
CA CYS A 13 -15.60 -4.75 -19.65
C CYS A 13 -16.98 -5.37 -19.39
N PRO A 14 -17.43 -6.33 -20.21
CA PRO A 14 -18.75 -6.94 -20.07
C PRO A 14 -18.96 -7.62 -18.72
N ARG A 15 -17.87 -8.07 -18.09
CA ARG A 15 -17.87 -8.77 -16.80
C ARG A 15 -18.11 -7.85 -15.60
N CYS A 16 -17.83 -6.55 -15.72
CA CYS A 16 -18.07 -5.58 -14.64
C CYS A 16 -19.31 -4.73 -14.88
N PHE A 17 -19.62 -4.45 -16.15
CA PHE A 17 -20.58 -3.43 -16.53
C PHE A 17 -21.65 -3.95 -17.51
N GLY A 18 -21.62 -5.25 -17.83
CA GLY A 18 -22.69 -5.89 -18.57
C GLY A 18 -23.94 -6.10 -17.70
N PRO A 19 -25.03 -6.60 -18.30
CA PRO A 19 -26.25 -6.91 -17.56
C PRO A 19 -26.00 -7.89 -16.41
N GLN A 20 -26.49 -7.56 -15.22
CA GLN A 20 -26.39 -8.39 -14.01
C GLN A 20 -27.46 -9.50 -13.98
N GLU A 21 -27.71 -10.13 -15.12
CA GLU A 21 -28.71 -11.20 -15.21
C GLU A 21 -28.25 -12.39 -14.34
N TYR A 22 -29.10 -12.78 -13.38
CA TYR A 22 -28.86 -13.88 -12.45
C TYR A 22 -27.69 -13.67 -11.47
N GLU A 23 -27.23 -12.43 -11.28
CA GLU A 23 -26.23 -12.15 -10.25
C GLU A 23 -26.79 -12.47 -8.86
N ASN A 24 -26.05 -13.28 -8.10
CA ASN A 24 -26.38 -13.63 -6.72
C ASN A 24 -25.24 -13.18 -5.82
N LYS A 25 -25.41 -12.02 -5.19
CA LYS A 25 -24.46 -11.49 -4.21
C LYS A 25 -24.52 -12.31 -2.92
N ALA A 26 -23.35 -12.62 -2.36
CA ALA A 26 -23.25 -13.26 -1.06
C ALA A 26 -23.77 -12.35 0.06
N HIS A 27 -23.72 -11.02 -0.14
CA HIS A 27 -24.19 -10.03 0.81
C HIS A 27 -24.55 -8.70 0.13
N PRO A 28 -25.52 -7.92 0.65
CA PRO A 28 -25.85 -6.61 0.08
C PRO A 28 -24.67 -5.63 0.01
N ASP A 29 -23.68 -5.76 0.88
CA ASP A 29 -22.46 -4.92 0.89
C ASP A 29 -21.35 -5.39 -0.05
N GLU A 30 -21.55 -6.51 -0.73
CA GLU A 30 -20.62 -6.93 -1.78
C GLU A 30 -20.58 -5.89 -2.92
N PRO A 31 -19.39 -5.39 -3.29
CA PRO A 31 -19.26 -4.39 -4.34
C PRO A 31 -19.63 -4.98 -5.70
N ASP A 32 -20.39 -4.23 -6.49
CA ASP A 32 -20.69 -4.58 -7.90
C ASP A 32 -19.41 -4.58 -8.73
N VAL A 33 -18.51 -3.62 -8.46
CA VAL A 33 -17.25 -3.48 -9.19
C VAL A 33 -16.11 -3.22 -8.22
N ILE A 34 -15.00 -3.92 -8.43
CA ILE A 34 -13.73 -3.67 -7.73
C ILE A 34 -12.76 -3.00 -8.71
N ILE A 35 -12.15 -1.90 -8.27
CA ILE A 35 -11.26 -1.04 -9.05
C ILE A 35 -9.93 -0.90 -8.33
N ALA A 36 -8.85 -1.28 -9.02
CA ALA A 36 -7.49 -0.96 -8.63
C ALA A 36 -7.11 0.46 -9.10
N MET A 37 -6.40 1.23 -8.29
CA MET A 37 -5.94 2.59 -8.61
C MET A 37 -4.45 2.76 -8.26
N ASP A 38 -3.71 3.48 -9.11
CA ASP A 38 -2.25 3.66 -8.97
C ASP A 38 -1.74 4.79 -9.88
N GLY A 39 -0.63 5.41 -9.48
CA GLY A 39 0.10 6.46 -10.18
C GLY A 39 1.45 6.01 -10.72
N ASN A 40 1.65 6.17 -12.03
CA ASN A 40 2.92 5.86 -12.70
C ASN A 40 3.69 7.11 -13.14
N PHE A 41 4.77 7.41 -12.41
CA PHE A 41 5.67 8.54 -12.67
C PHE A 41 6.75 8.26 -13.74
N GLN A 42 6.80 7.07 -14.35
CA GLN A 42 7.68 6.84 -15.50
C GLN A 42 7.09 7.44 -16.79
N GLN A 43 5.75 7.55 -16.87
CA GLN A 43 4.96 8.07 -17.99
C GLN A 43 4.97 9.60 -18.09
N ARG A 44 6.15 10.22 -17.89
CA ARG A 44 6.36 11.66 -18.00
C ARG A 44 6.30 12.16 -19.42
N HIS A 45 5.92 13.42 -19.56
CA HIS A 45 6.01 14.18 -20.80
C HIS A 45 6.84 15.44 -20.55
N TYR A 46 7.74 15.79 -21.47
CA TYR A 46 8.55 16.98 -21.35
C TYR A 46 7.81 18.20 -21.86
N ALA A 47 7.85 19.30 -21.09
CA ALA A 47 7.20 20.55 -21.45
C ALA A 47 7.76 21.17 -22.75
N TYR A 48 9.03 20.86 -23.10
CA TYR A 48 9.65 21.32 -24.34
C TYR A 48 9.35 20.43 -25.55
N ALA A 49 8.78 19.24 -25.35
CA ALA A 49 8.52 18.28 -26.43
C ALA A 49 7.53 18.84 -27.45
N SER A 50 6.58 19.65 -26.99
CA SER A 50 5.62 20.31 -27.85
C SER A 50 5.00 21.53 -27.19
N LYS A 51 4.53 22.46 -28.02
CA LYS A 51 3.71 23.61 -27.61
C LYS A 51 2.22 23.39 -27.89
N ASP A 52 1.83 22.21 -28.39
CA ASP A 52 0.44 21.87 -28.61
C ASP A 52 -0.32 21.85 -27.28
N ASN A 53 -1.51 22.44 -27.24
CA ASN A 53 -2.43 22.31 -26.12
C ASN A 53 -3.76 21.79 -26.67
N PRO A 54 -3.91 20.45 -26.81
CA PRO A 54 -5.09 19.88 -27.43
C PRO A 54 -6.33 20.31 -26.64
N PRO A 55 -7.38 20.85 -27.30
CA PRO A 55 -8.61 21.16 -26.61
C PRO A 55 -9.22 19.88 -26.05
N GLU A 56 -9.97 19.99 -24.94
CA GLU A 56 -10.57 18.84 -24.27
C GLU A 56 -11.52 18.03 -25.17
N SER A 57 -12.07 18.64 -26.22
CA SER A 57 -12.87 17.94 -27.24
C SER A 57 -12.07 16.92 -28.06
N LYS A 58 -10.73 16.97 -28.01
CA LYS A 58 -9.83 15.98 -28.64
C LYS A 58 -9.28 14.96 -27.64
N TYR A 59 -9.66 15.02 -26.36
CA TYR A 59 -9.21 14.02 -25.40
C TYR A 59 -9.90 12.69 -25.70
N PRO A 60 -9.13 11.59 -25.76
CA PRO A 60 -9.65 10.22 -25.66
C PRO A 60 -10.72 10.05 -24.59
N SER A 61 -11.75 9.26 -24.87
CA SER A 61 -12.85 8.99 -23.91
C SER A 61 -12.35 8.30 -22.63
N CYS A 62 -11.23 7.59 -22.73
CA CYS A 62 -10.58 6.94 -21.60
C CYS A 62 -9.81 7.92 -20.70
N PHE A 63 -9.63 9.18 -21.07
CA PHE A 63 -9.02 10.20 -20.22
C PHE A 63 -10.09 11.09 -19.58
N ILE A 64 -9.91 11.41 -18.29
CA ILE A 64 -10.71 12.44 -17.64
C ILE A 64 -10.06 13.79 -17.91
N CYS A 65 -10.83 14.70 -18.51
CA CYS A 65 -10.34 16.03 -18.86
C CYS A 65 -10.06 16.90 -17.62
N PRO A 66 -9.10 17.83 -17.69
CA PRO A 66 -8.80 18.77 -16.60
C PRO A 66 -10.03 19.49 -16.03
N SER A 67 -10.96 19.93 -16.87
CA SER A 67 -12.22 20.60 -16.44
C SER A 67 -13.09 19.73 -15.53
N ARG A 68 -13.03 18.40 -15.66
CA ARG A 68 -13.76 17.44 -14.81
C ARG A 68 -13.04 17.11 -13.52
N ILE A 69 -11.73 17.37 -13.44
CA ILE A 69 -10.90 17.16 -12.25
C ILE A 69 -10.86 18.43 -11.38
N ALA A 70 -10.88 19.60 -12.01
CA ALA A 70 -10.78 20.90 -11.34
C ALA A 70 -11.77 21.07 -10.16
N PRO A 71 -13.05 20.66 -10.24
CA PRO A 71 -13.96 20.76 -9.10
C PRO A 71 -13.50 19.94 -7.88
N ASP A 72 -12.99 18.72 -8.10
CA ASP A 72 -12.46 17.90 -7.01
C ASP A 72 -11.18 18.52 -6.45
N ALA A 73 -10.31 19.06 -7.29
CA ALA A 73 -9.11 19.77 -6.84
C ALA A 73 -9.45 21.00 -5.98
N THR A 74 -10.41 21.83 -6.43
CA THR A 74 -10.90 22.98 -5.66
C THR A 74 -11.52 22.52 -4.34
N LEU A 75 -12.32 21.44 -4.34
CA LEU A 75 -12.90 20.90 -3.12
C LEU A 75 -11.80 20.48 -2.13
N PHE A 76 -10.73 19.83 -2.60
CA PHE A 76 -9.58 19.48 -1.76
C PHE A 76 -8.86 20.70 -1.16
N THR A 77 -8.73 21.79 -1.92
CA THR A 77 -8.16 23.06 -1.41
C THR A 77 -9.08 23.71 -0.37
N THR A 78 -10.38 23.82 -0.65
CA THR A 78 -11.34 24.45 0.28
C THR A 78 -11.53 23.67 1.58
N THR A 79 -11.32 22.35 1.55
CA THR A 79 -11.46 21.46 2.72
C THR A 79 -10.14 21.17 3.42
N GLU A 80 -9.07 21.90 3.10
CA GLU A 80 -7.74 21.67 3.69
C GLU A 80 -7.75 21.84 5.21
N ALA A 81 -8.50 22.80 5.74
CA ALA A 81 -8.66 22.99 7.18
C ALA A 81 -9.31 21.78 7.87
N ALA A 82 -10.28 21.12 7.22
CA ALA A 82 -10.93 19.91 7.73
C ALA A 82 -10.00 18.69 7.69
N ALA A 83 -8.90 18.77 6.94
CA ALA A 83 -7.90 17.72 6.86
C ALA A 83 -6.89 17.74 8.00
N VAL A 84 -6.87 18.81 8.81
CA VAL A 84 -5.95 18.94 9.94
C VAL A 84 -6.19 17.79 10.93
N GLY A 85 -5.10 17.14 11.34
CA GLY A 85 -5.18 15.97 12.22
C GLY A 85 -5.72 14.70 11.56
N ILE A 86 -5.80 14.64 10.22
CA ILE A 86 -5.86 13.35 9.53
C ILE A 86 -4.52 12.64 9.77
N ASP A 87 -4.56 11.62 10.61
CA ASP A 87 -3.44 10.76 10.93
C ASP A 87 -3.82 9.31 10.65
N PRO A 88 -3.85 8.91 9.37
CA PRO A 88 -4.19 7.55 9.01
C PRO A 88 -3.14 6.61 9.63
N PRO A 89 -3.52 5.34 9.88
CA PRO A 89 -2.64 4.31 10.44
C PRO A 89 -1.19 4.28 9.96
N CYS A 90 -1.01 4.68 8.71
CA CYS A 90 0.10 4.42 7.82
C CYS A 90 0.90 5.72 7.52
N ALA A 91 0.52 6.87 8.10
CA ALA A 91 1.00 8.20 7.70
C ALA A 91 2.52 8.39 7.78
N ASP A 92 3.16 7.85 8.81
CA ASP A 92 4.61 8.04 9.03
C ASP A 92 5.48 7.11 8.18
N THR A 93 4.91 6.01 7.65
CA THR A 93 5.63 5.03 6.81
C THR A 93 5.45 5.31 5.32
N HIS A 94 4.32 5.90 4.94
CA HIS A 94 4.03 6.31 3.58
C HIS A 94 4.19 7.82 3.42
N LYS A 95 5.44 8.29 3.37
CA LYS A 95 5.74 9.25 2.30
C LYS A 95 5.81 8.37 1.07
N ALA A 96 4.87 8.52 0.13
CA ALA A 96 5.07 7.93 -1.20
C ALA A 96 6.54 8.20 -1.59
N ALA A 97 7.25 7.25 -2.19
CA ALA A 97 8.65 7.48 -2.60
C ALA A 97 8.82 8.74 -3.51
N ASN A 98 7.70 9.34 -3.93
CA ASN A 98 7.57 10.54 -4.75
C ASN A 98 7.02 11.78 -4.02
N ASP A 99 6.64 11.73 -2.73
CA ASP A 99 6.18 12.92 -1.97
C ASP A 99 7.32 13.93 -1.72
N THR A 100 8.57 13.47 -1.86
CA THR A 100 9.78 14.31 -1.87
C THR A 100 10.07 14.96 -3.21
N ARG A 101 9.21 14.77 -4.22
CA ARG A 101 9.41 15.25 -5.58
C ARG A 101 8.41 16.34 -5.92
N ASP A 102 8.77 17.55 -5.53
CA ASP A 102 8.05 18.79 -5.83
C ASP A 102 8.24 19.25 -7.29
N ASP A 103 7.69 20.43 -7.61
CA ASP A 103 7.82 21.08 -8.92
C ASP A 103 9.29 21.26 -9.35
N THR A 104 10.23 21.33 -8.40
CA THR A 104 11.68 21.47 -8.70
C THR A 104 12.30 20.16 -9.20
N THR A 105 11.74 19.01 -8.80
CA THR A 105 12.23 17.70 -9.28
C THR A 105 11.84 17.44 -10.73
N TRP A 106 10.77 18.11 -11.21
CA TRP A 106 10.17 17.88 -12.52
C TRP A 106 10.02 19.14 -13.37
N GLU A 107 10.80 20.19 -13.12
CA GLU A 107 10.66 21.51 -13.77
C GLU A 107 10.58 21.45 -15.32
N LYS A 108 11.17 20.41 -15.92
CA LYS A 108 11.18 20.17 -17.37
C LYS A 108 9.98 19.38 -17.90
N CYS A 109 9.08 18.92 -17.04
CA CYS A 109 7.89 18.14 -17.38
C CYS A 109 6.63 18.98 -17.23
N ASP A 110 5.67 18.78 -18.13
CA ASP A 110 4.31 19.29 -17.99
C ASP A 110 3.41 18.22 -17.37
N ASP A 111 3.47 16.98 -17.86
CA ASP A 111 2.88 15.81 -17.20
C ASP A 111 3.98 15.04 -16.43
N ASN A 112 3.89 15.00 -15.10
CA ASN A 112 4.81 14.30 -14.20
C ASN A 112 4.59 12.78 -14.17
N GLY A 113 3.45 12.32 -14.69
CA GLY A 113 3.08 10.92 -14.72
C GLY A 113 1.66 10.69 -15.23
N LEU A 114 1.18 9.47 -15.02
CA LEU A 114 -0.14 9.01 -15.41
C LEU A 114 -0.79 8.28 -14.23
N PHE A 115 -1.97 8.70 -13.80
CA PHE A 115 -2.79 8.00 -12.82
C PHE A 115 -3.88 7.23 -13.56
N ALA A 116 -4.26 6.05 -13.08
CA ALA A 116 -5.33 5.28 -13.70
C ALA A 116 -6.17 4.49 -12.69
N GLY A 117 -7.33 4.04 -13.17
CA GLY A 117 -8.12 2.98 -12.55
C GLY A 117 -8.30 1.81 -13.51
N ALA A 118 -8.22 0.58 -13.01
CA ALA A 118 -8.51 -0.65 -13.76
C ALA A 118 -9.46 -1.55 -12.94
N CYS A 119 -10.37 -2.28 -13.59
CA CYS A 119 -11.22 -3.21 -12.84
C CYS A 119 -10.45 -4.47 -12.43
N ARG A 120 -11.05 -5.32 -11.59
CA ARG A 120 -10.49 -6.63 -11.16
C ARG A 120 -10.13 -7.60 -12.30
N HIS A 121 -10.57 -7.32 -13.52
CA HIS A 121 -10.22 -8.07 -14.73
C HIS A 121 -9.00 -7.49 -15.48
N ASP A 122 -8.25 -6.59 -14.82
CA ASP A 122 -7.11 -5.83 -15.34
C ASP A 122 -7.47 -4.87 -16.51
N VAL A 123 -8.76 -4.71 -16.84
CA VAL A 123 -9.21 -3.82 -17.92
C VAL A 123 -9.08 -2.35 -17.46
N PRO A 124 -8.31 -1.51 -18.16
CA PRO A 124 -8.18 -0.09 -17.81
C PRO A 124 -9.50 0.64 -18.00
N LEU A 125 -9.89 1.47 -17.03
CA LEU A 125 -11.16 2.18 -17.00
C LEU A 125 -11.01 3.65 -17.38
N LYS A 126 -10.24 4.40 -16.60
CA LYS A 126 -9.95 5.83 -16.85
C LYS A 126 -8.50 6.16 -16.53
N TYR A 127 -7.99 7.17 -17.24
CA TYR A 127 -6.68 7.77 -17.06
C TYR A 127 -6.80 9.24 -16.67
N ILE A 128 -5.85 9.71 -15.88
CA ILE A 128 -5.66 11.11 -15.54
C ILE A 128 -4.18 11.46 -15.73
N ASN A 129 -3.90 12.58 -16.40
CA ASN A 129 -2.56 13.15 -16.40
C ASN A 129 -2.24 13.74 -15.03
N ILE A 130 -1.10 13.33 -14.47
CA ILE A 130 -0.56 13.97 -13.27
C ILE A 130 0.15 15.25 -13.74
N TYR A 131 -0.60 16.32 -13.91
CA TYR A 131 -0.08 17.58 -14.45
C TYR A 131 0.60 18.38 -13.35
N LYS A 132 1.90 18.70 -13.53
CA LYS A 132 2.73 19.54 -12.64
C LYS A 132 2.46 19.38 -11.13
N THR A 133 2.26 18.15 -10.69
CA THR A 133 1.95 17.81 -9.31
C THR A 133 2.54 16.44 -8.97
N GLY A 134 2.53 16.09 -7.68
CA GLY A 134 2.63 14.70 -7.24
C GLY A 134 1.30 13.95 -7.41
N GLU A 135 1.23 12.73 -6.89
CA GLU A 135 -0.01 11.96 -6.86
C GLU A 135 -0.93 12.55 -5.79
N LYS A 136 -2.09 13.06 -6.21
CA LYS A 136 -3.05 13.72 -5.34
C LYS A 136 -4.28 12.85 -5.14
N LEU A 137 -4.81 12.86 -3.92
CA LEU A 137 -6.01 12.09 -3.56
C LEU A 137 -7.29 12.55 -4.26
N TYR A 138 -7.29 13.68 -4.98
CA TYR A 138 -8.43 14.04 -5.83
C TYR A 138 -8.48 13.23 -7.14
N TYR A 139 -7.36 12.64 -7.60
CA TYR A 139 -7.36 11.78 -8.79
C TYR A 139 -8.23 10.52 -8.64
N PRO A 140 -8.08 9.70 -7.58
CA PRO A 140 -8.99 8.59 -7.35
C PRO A 140 -10.45 9.06 -7.18
N VAL A 141 -10.68 10.19 -6.49
CA VAL A 141 -12.04 10.77 -6.34
C VAL A 141 -12.68 11.11 -7.69
N SER A 142 -11.93 11.71 -8.63
CA SER A 142 -12.45 12.02 -9.96
C SER A 142 -12.79 10.76 -10.77
N ILE A 143 -12.01 9.68 -10.65
CA ILE A 143 -12.33 8.39 -11.28
C ILE A 143 -13.60 7.79 -10.66
N ILE A 144 -13.69 7.75 -9.33
CA ILE A 144 -14.86 7.24 -8.61
C ILE A 144 -16.12 7.99 -9.05
N ARG A 145 -16.08 9.32 -9.00
CA ARG A 145 -17.19 10.18 -9.41
C ARG A 145 -17.63 9.90 -10.84
N THR A 146 -16.68 9.76 -11.76
CA THR A 146 -16.98 9.46 -13.17
C THR A 146 -17.76 8.16 -13.31
N ILE A 147 -17.34 7.10 -12.61
CA ILE A 147 -18.00 5.78 -12.69
C ILE A 147 -19.36 5.81 -11.99
N LEU A 148 -19.43 6.41 -10.81
CA LEU A 148 -20.66 6.48 -10.02
C LEU A 148 -21.77 7.33 -10.64
N ASN A 149 -21.42 8.29 -11.51
CA ASN A 149 -22.40 9.07 -12.28
C ASN A 149 -23.13 8.20 -13.31
N ASP A 150 -22.43 7.25 -13.93
CA ASP A 150 -23.01 6.33 -14.90
C ASP A 150 -23.71 5.14 -14.21
N TYR A 151 -23.33 4.84 -12.95
CA TYR A 151 -23.87 3.74 -12.15
C TYR A 151 -24.34 4.20 -10.74
N PRO A 152 -25.49 4.88 -10.64
CA PRO A 152 -25.94 5.50 -9.40
C PRO A 152 -26.34 4.52 -8.29
N ARG A 153 -26.53 3.23 -8.62
CA ARG A 153 -26.92 2.17 -7.68
C ARG A 153 -25.78 1.21 -7.33
N HIS A 154 -24.64 1.34 -7.97
CA HIS A 154 -23.53 0.40 -7.77
C HIS A 154 -22.73 0.76 -6.52
N LYS A 155 -22.34 -0.28 -5.78
CA LYS A 155 -21.30 -0.27 -4.76
C LYS A 155 -19.94 -0.54 -5.42
N VAL A 156 -18.92 0.21 -5.02
CA VAL A 156 -17.59 0.15 -5.61
C VAL A 156 -16.55 -0.16 -4.55
N GLY A 157 -15.82 -1.25 -4.75
CA GLY A 157 -14.63 -1.60 -3.98
C GLY A 157 -13.39 -0.96 -4.60
N LEU A 158 -12.56 -0.33 -3.78
CA LEU A 158 -11.35 0.36 -4.19
C LEU A 158 -10.12 -0.33 -3.60
N LEU A 159 -9.21 -0.79 -4.46
CA LEU A 159 -7.90 -1.29 -4.07
C LEU A 159 -6.86 -0.25 -4.49
N TYR A 160 -6.27 0.42 -3.51
CA TYR A 160 -5.33 1.50 -3.74
C TYR A 160 -4.24 1.47 -2.68
N ASP A 161 -2.99 1.68 -3.07
CA ASP A 161 -1.84 1.74 -2.16
C ASP A 161 -2.07 2.73 -1.01
N LEU A 162 -2.76 3.84 -1.29
CA LEU A 162 -3.17 4.83 -0.29
C LEU A 162 -4.65 4.73 0.09
N GLY A 163 -5.26 3.54 -0.01
CA GLY A 163 -6.66 3.30 0.37
C GLY A 163 -6.98 3.72 1.80
N CYS A 164 -6.07 3.46 2.74
CA CYS A 164 -6.19 3.91 4.14
C CYS A 164 -6.25 5.44 4.28
N HIS A 165 -5.48 6.16 3.47
CA HIS A 165 -5.50 7.62 3.43
C HIS A 165 -6.76 8.12 2.72
N LEU A 166 -7.15 7.49 1.61
CA LEU A 166 -8.29 7.91 0.82
C LEU A 166 -9.59 7.85 1.65
N GLU A 167 -9.87 6.74 2.35
CA GLU A 167 -11.06 6.63 3.22
C GLU A 167 -11.08 7.74 4.28
N SER A 168 -9.94 7.95 4.95
CA SER A 168 -9.80 8.95 6.01
C SER A 168 -10.05 10.37 5.48
N HIS A 169 -9.51 10.70 4.32
CA HIS A 169 -9.72 11.98 3.65
C HIS A 169 -11.16 12.15 3.17
N MET A 170 -11.74 11.12 2.54
CA MET A 170 -13.12 11.17 2.07
C MET A 170 -14.10 11.40 3.22
N THR A 171 -13.90 10.70 4.34
CA THR A 171 -14.75 10.84 5.53
C THR A 171 -14.57 12.23 6.18
N LYS A 172 -13.34 12.63 6.53
CA LYS A 172 -13.12 13.89 7.26
C LYS A 172 -13.43 15.14 6.44
N ARG A 173 -13.17 15.10 5.13
CA ARG A 173 -13.43 16.24 4.23
C ARG A 173 -14.83 16.17 3.61
N ASN A 174 -15.64 15.19 3.99
CA ASN A 174 -17.00 14.99 3.51
C ASN A 174 -17.09 14.94 1.96
N LEU A 175 -16.21 14.15 1.34
CA LEU A 175 -16.13 14.01 -0.12
C LEU A 175 -17.11 12.91 -0.58
N LEU A 176 -17.87 13.19 -1.64
CA LEU A 176 -18.92 12.28 -2.14
C LEU A 176 -19.89 11.81 -1.04
N PRO A 177 -20.46 12.72 -0.22
CA PRO A 177 -21.20 12.35 0.99
C PRO A 177 -22.38 11.42 0.73
N GLU A 178 -23.10 11.64 -0.37
CA GLU A 178 -24.26 10.84 -0.77
C GLU A 178 -23.89 9.42 -1.20
N ARG A 179 -22.62 9.18 -1.52
CA ARG A 179 -22.13 7.92 -2.09
C ARG A 179 -21.07 7.24 -1.23
N LEU A 180 -20.66 7.83 -0.10
CA LEU A 180 -19.58 7.29 0.73
C LEU A 180 -19.94 5.90 1.28
N SER A 181 -21.22 5.65 1.59
CA SER A 181 -21.72 4.33 2.03
C SER A 181 -21.67 3.25 0.95
N ASP A 182 -21.55 3.64 -0.32
CA ASP A 182 -21.45 2.71 -1.44
C ASP A 182 -19.98 2.34 -1.74
N LEU A 183 -19.02 2.90 -1.00
CA LEU A 183 -17.59 2.70 -1.21
C LEU A 183 -17.00 1.77 -0.16
N SER A 184 -16.20 0.81 -0.61
CA SER A 184 -15.33 0.01 0.24
C SER A 184 -13.87 0.30 -0.10
N PHE A 185 -13.02 0.42 0.91
CA PHE A 185 -11.62 0.78 0.74
C PHE A 185 -10.71 -0.36 1.18
N GLY A 186 -9.71 -0.66 0.36
CA GLY A 186 -8.68 -1.63 0.66
C GLY A 186 -7.35 -1.22 0.03
N THR A 187 -6.30 -1.90 0.46
CA THR A 187 -4.95 -1.75 -0.09
C THR A 187 -4.65 -2.93 -0.99
N SER A 188 -4.05 -2.68 -2.15
CA SER A 188 -3.55 -3.75 -3.02
C SER A 188 -2.65 -4.73 -2.24
N VAL A 189 -2.79 -6.03 -2.49
CA VAL A 189 -2.29 -7.11 -1.61
C VAL A 189 -0.79 -7.03 -1.37
N PHE A 190 0.02 -6.67 -2.37
CA PHE A 190 1.47 -6.60 -2.16
C PHE A 190 1.85 -5.38 -1.33
N HIS A 191 1.15 -4.26 -1.53
CA HIS A 191 1.40 -3.02 -0.81
C HIS A 191 0.85 -3.06 0.61
N ALA A 192 -0.22 -3.83 0.86
CA ALA A 192 -0.84 -4.00 2.18
C ALA A 192 0.18 -4.36 3.27
N TYR A 193 1.15 -5.22 2.96
CA TYR A 193 2.16 -5.65 3.93
C TYR A 193 3.05 -4.51 4.43
N VAL A 194 3.24 -3.46 3.64
CA VAL A 194 4.05 -2.29 3.96
C VAL A 194 3.40 -1.44 5.05
N HIS A 195 2.06 -1.49 5.15
CA HIS A 195 1.33 -0.75 6.17
C HIS A 195 1.48 -1.38 7.55
N GLU A 196 1.23 -0.58 8.59
CA GLU A 196 1.18 -1.05 9.98
C GLU A 196 0.10 -2.12 10.18
N TRP A 197 0.21 -2.91 11.26
CA TRP A 197 -0.62 -4.12 11.41
C TRP A 197 -2.10 -3.75 11.56
N ALA A 198 -2.41 -2.76 12.38
CA ALA A 198 -3.76 -2.22 12.48
C ALA A 198 -4.33 -1.69 11.15
N CYS A 199 -3.47 -1.22 10.23
CA CYS A 199 -3.89 -0.87 8.87
C CYS A 199 -4.18 -2.12 8.03
N GLN A 200 -3.33 -3.15 8.12
CA GLN A 200 -3.55 -4.42 7.43
C GLN A 200 -4.86 -5.07 7.87
N VAL A 201 -5.12 -5.12 9.18
CA VAL A 201 -6.35 -5.67 9.73
C VAL A 201 -7.59 -4.96 9.18
N ARG A 202 -7.52 -3.64 8.89
CA ARG A 202 -8.65 -2.86 8.36
C ARG A 202 -8.72 -2.76 6.84
N TYR A 203 -7.61 -2.86 6.12
CA TYR A 203 -7.57 -2.57 4.67
C TYR A 203 -6.97 -3.68 3.81
N ASN A 204 -6.39 -4.73 4.38
CA ASN A 204 -5.88 -5.84 3.58
C ASN A 204 -7.06 -6.68 3.06
N PRO A 205 -7.23 -6.84 1.73
CA PRO A 205 -8.35 -7.57 1.15
C PRO A 205 -8.32 -9.07 1.45
N ARG A 206 -7.21 -9.60 1.99
CA ARG A 206 -7.12 -10.99 2.50
C ARG A 206 -7.64 -11.16 3.92
N LEU A 207 -7.82 -10.06 4.66
CA LEU A 207 -8.28 -10.04 6.05
C LEU A 207 -9.69 -9.44 6.19
N ASN A 208 -10.23 -8.92 5.09
CA ASN A 208 -11.53 -8.25 5.04
C ASN A 208 -12.50 -8.99 4.12
N GLN A 209 -13.78 -8.75 4.35
CA GLN A 209 -14.85 -9.33 3.54
C GLN A 209 -14.97 -8.65 2.17
N TRP A 210 -15.65 -9.34 1.24
CA TRP A 210 -16.13 -8.82 -0.06
C TRP A 210 -15.09 -8.60 -1.18
N TRP A 211 -13.81 -8.91 -0.95
CA TRP A 211 -12.77 -8.78 -1.99
C TRP A 211 -12.55 -10.07 -2.81
N GLY A 212 -12.96 -11.21 -2.25
CA GLY A 212 -12.62 -12.54 -2.77
C GLY A 212 -11.11 -12.68 -2.97
N LEU A 213 -10.69 -13.22 -4.12
CA LEU A 213 -9.27 -13.36 -4.47
C LEU A 213 -8.67 -12.16 -5.23
N SER A 214 -9.38 -11.04 -5.33
CA SER A 214 -8.86 -9.83 -5.99
C SER A 214 -7.57 -9.34 -5.33
N ASP A 215 -6.57 -9.00 -6.12
CA ASP A 215 -5.24 -8.59 -5.63
C ASP A 215 -5.00 -7.08 -5.67
N GLY A 216 -5.66 -6.35 -6.58
CA GLY A 216 -5.45 -4.90 -6.74
C GLY A 216 -4.22 -4.54 -7.57
N GLU A 217 -3.55 -5.52 -8.17
CA GLU A 217 -2.23 -5.39 -8.80
C GLU A 217 -2.29 -5.26 -10.33
N GLY A 218 -3.51 -5.00 -10.85
CA GLY A 218 -3.77 -4.95 -12.29
C GLY A 218 -3.11 -3.76 -12.97
N LEU A 219 -2.97 -2.64 -12.27
CA LEU A 219 -2.39 -1.44 -12.86
C LEU A 219 -0.92 -1.59 -13.16
N GLU A 220 -0.19 -2.40 -12.41
CA GLU A 220 1.22 -2.57 -12.72
C GLU A 220 1.48 -3.61 -13.80
N ARG A 221 0.54 -4.55 -14.01
CA ARG A 221 0.51 -5.35 -15.25
C ARG A 221 0.29 -4.44 -16.45
N LEU A 222 -0.65 -3.48 -16.33
CA LEU A 222 -0.88 -2.46 -17.35
C LEU A 222 0.36 -1.57 -17.55
N TRP A 223 1.03 -1.12 -16.49
CA TRP A 223 2.25 -0.31 -16.58
C TRP A 223 3.38 -1.05 -17.28
N SER A 224 3.57 -2.33 -16.97
CA SER A 224 4.49 -3.19 -17.70
C SER A 224 4.13 -3.26 -19.19
N PHE A 225 2.84 -3.43 -19.50
CA PHE A 225 2.36 -3.49 -20.88
C PHE A 225 2.54 -2.17 -21.65
N LEU A 226 2.35 -1.03 -21.00
CA LEU A 226 2.53 0.31 -21.56
C LEU A 226 3.99 0.77 -21.57
N SER A 227 4.91 0.07 -20.91
CA SER A 227 6.31 0.47 -20.76
C SER A 227 7.05 0.79 -22.08
N PRO A 228 6.78 0.12 -23.23
CA PRO A 228 7.43 0.48 -24.49
C PRO A 228 7.08 1.88 -25.01
N LEU A 229 5.98 2.47 -24.53
CA LEU A 229 5.58 3.83 -24.90
C LEU A 229 6.33 4.91 -24.10
N VAL A 230 6.95 4.56 -22.96
CA VAL A 230 7.49 5.54 -22.01
C VAL A 230 8.55 6.44 -22.64
N SER A 231 9.47 5.89 -23.44
CA SER A 231 10.57 6.67 -24.00
C SER A 231 10.12 7.56 -25.17
N SER A 232 9.28 7.02 -26.06
CA SER A 232 8.82 7.75 -27.25
C SER A 232 7.81 8.83 -26.90
N LEU A 233 6.87 8.55 -26.00
CA LEU A 233 5.85 9.51 -25.61
C LEU A 233 6.36 10.62 -24.71
N ARG A 234 7.56 10.48 -24.14
CA ARG A 234 8.19 11.54 -23.35
C ARG A 234 8.50 12.78 -24.17
N VAL A 235 8.73 12.60 -25.47
CA VAL A 235 9.16 13.63 -26.43
C VAL A 235 8.17 13.81 -27.59
N SER A 236 6.97 13.22 -27.50
CA SER A 236 5.93 13.37 -28.53
C SER A 236 5.15 14.68 -28.36
N THR A 237 4.19 14.95 -29.24
CA THR A 237 3.16 15.96 -28.97
C THR A 237 2.18 15.46 -27.92
N ARG A 238 1.48 16.37 -27.23
CA ARG A 238 0.48 16.01 -26.20
C ARG A 238 -0.64 15.17 -26.80
N LEU A 239 -1.15 15.54 -27.98
CA LEU A 239 -2.21 14.76 -28.61
C LEU A 239 -1.74 13.35 -29.00
N HIS A 240 -0.53 13.20 -29.57
CA HIS A 240 0.01 11.88 -29.89
C HIS A 240 0.22 11.01 -28.66
N ARG A 241 0.63 11.60 -27.53
CA ARG A 241 0.74 10.88 -26.26
C ARG A 241 -0.61 10.30 -25.83
N LEU A 242 -1.65 11.12 -25.81
CA LEU A 242 -2.99 10.70 -25.40
C LEU A 242 -3.52 9.57 -26.30
N THR A 243 -3.48 9.75 -27.62
CA THR A 243 -4.02 8.77 -28.57
C THR A 243 -3.21 7.48 -28.61
N SER A 244 -1.89 7.55 -28.40
CA SER A 244 -1.03 6.35 -28.33
C SER A 244 -1.31 5.52 -27.08
N ILE A 245 -1.53 6.18 -25.93
CA ILE A 245 -1.92 5.51 -24.68
C ILE A 245 -3.29 4.86 -24.87
N GLU A 246 -4.28 5.57 -25.41
CA GLU A 246 -5.62 5.04 -25.70
C GLU A 246 -5.53 3.81 -26.60
N SER A 247 -4.92 3.93 -27.78
CA SER A 247 -4.84 2.85 -28.78
C SER A 247 -4.20 1.58 -28.21
N ARG A 248 -3.11 1.74 -27.44
CA ARG A 248 -2.44 0.59 -26.82
C ARG A 248 -3.28 -0.02 -25.69
N SER A 249 -4.04 0.79 -24.97
CA SER A 249 -4.92 0.33 -23.89
C SER A 249 -6.18 -0.36 -24.41
N GLU A 250 -6.71 0.07 -25.55
CA GLU A 250 -7.78 -0.63 -26.27
C GLU A 250 -7.31 -1.99 -26.76
N TYR A 251 -6.12 -2.06 -27.37
CA TYR A 251 -5.52 -3.34 -27.75
C TYR A 251 -5.33 -4.26 -26.54
N TYR A 252 -4.85 -3.74 -25.41
CA TYR A 252 -4.74 -4.50 -24.16
C TYR A 252 -6.10 -5.03 -23.68
N THR A 253 -7.12 -4.17 -23.70
CA THR A 253 -8.49 -4.52 -23.31
C THR A 253 -9.07 -5.63 -24.20
N GLN A 254 -8.86 -5.55 -25.51
CA GLN A 254 -9.29 -6.59 -26.45
C GLN A 254 -8.62 -7.94 -26.15
N GLN A 255 -7.32 -7.95 -25.86
CA GLN A 255 -6.62 -9.18 -25.47
C GLN A 255 -7.22 -9.77 -24.18
N LEU A 256 -7.46 -8.94 -23.17
CA LEU A 256 -8.07 -9.37 -21.89
C LEU A 256 -9.51 -9.88 -22.05
N ASN A 257 -10.28 -9.30 -22.96
CA ASN A 257 -11.65 -9.76 -23.25
C ASN A 257 -11.64 -11.07 -24.05
N ASN A 258 -10.73 -11.23 -25.02
CA ASN A 258 -10.60 -12.46 -25.81
C ASN A 258 -10.18 -13.66 -24.94
N MET A 259 -9.37 -13.43 -23.91
CA MET A 259 -8.91 -14.47 -22.98
C MET A 259 -9.83 -14.63 -21.75
N ALA A 260 -10.97 -13.94 -21.70
CA ALA A 260 -11.79 -13.84 -20.49
C ALA A 260 -12.24 -15.19 -19.94
N ALA A 261 -12.72 -16.10 -20.80
CA ALA A 261 -13.19 -17.42 -20.36
C ALA A 261 -12.07 -18.27 -19.76
N HIS A 262 -10.89 -18.28 -20.41
CA HIS A 262 -9.72 -18.99 -19.92
C HIS A 262 -9.25 -18.42 -18.58
N TRP A 263 -9.14 -17.09 -18.49
CA TRP A 263 -8.76 -16.41 -17.25
C TRP A 263 -9.74 -16.70 -16.10
N LEU A 264 -11.06 -16.69 -16.37
CA LEU A 264 -12.08 -17.00 -15.36
C LEU A 264 -11.97 -18.46 -14.88
N LEU A 265 -11.69 -19.40 -15.78
CA LEU A 265 -11.45 -20.80 -15.43
C LEU A 265 -10.22 -20.92 -14.51
N GLU A 266 -9.09 -20.30 -14.85
CA GLU A 266 -7.89 -20.29 -14.00
C GLU A 266 -8.17 -19.67 -12.61
N LYS A 267 -8.98 -18.60 -12.56
CA LYS A 267 -9.38 -17.99 -11.29
C LYS A 267 -10.27 -18.91 -10.45
N LEU A 268 -11.18 -19.64 -11.08
CA LEU A 268 -12.05 -20.60 -10.39
C LEU A 268 -11.23 -21.79 -9.86
N GLU A 269 -10.33 -22.34 -10.66
CA GLU A 269 -9.43 -23.43 -10.25
C GLU A 269 -8.56 -22.99 -9.06
N TYR A 270 -7.98 -21.80 -9.13
CA TYR A 270 -7.22 -21.23 -8.01
C TYR A 270 -8.09 -21.02 -6.77
N ALA A 271 -9.33 -20.55 -6.92
CA ALA A 271 -10.25 -20.39 -5.80
C ALA A 271 -10.59 -21.73 -5.13
N ASN A 272 -10.84 -22.77 -5.92
CA ASN A 272 -11.08 -24.12 -5.40
C ASN A 272 -9.85 -24.67 -4.67
N GLN A 273 -8.65 -24.48 -5.22
CA GLN A 273 -7.41 -24.88 -4.55
C GLN A 273 -7.27 -24.19 -3.19
N VAL A 274 -7.44 -22.86 -3.13
CA VAL A 274 -7.35 -22.11 -1.87
C VAL A 274 -8.42 -22.56 -0.87
N HIS A 275 -9.64 -22.83 -1.34
CA HIS A 275 -10.71 -23.36 -0.50
C HIS A 275 -10.34 -24.71 0.11
N ASP A 276 -9.83 -25.64 -0.70
CA ASP A 276 -9.46 -26.98 -0.24
C ASP A 276 -8.28 -26.95 0.75
N GLU A 277 -7.25 -26.16 0.44
CA GLU A 277 -6.11 -25.94 1.34
C GLU A 277 -6.54 -25.34 2.69
N SER A 278 -7.44 -24.35 2.65
CA SER A 278 -7.98 -23.70 3.86
C SER A 278 -8.83 -24.65 4.68
N THR A 279 -9.66 -25.47 4.03
CA THR A 279 -10.50 -26.48 4.68
C THR A 279 -9.64 -27.54 5.38
N LEU A 280 -8.59 -28.02 4.71
CA LEU A 280 -7.64 -28.96 5.31
C LEU A 280 -6.88 -28.34 6.49
N ALA A 281 -6.51 -27.07 6.40
CA ALA A 281 -5.84 -26.37 7.50
C ALA A 281 -6.76 -26.21 8.72
N LEU A 282 -8.02 -25.79 8.51
CA LEU A 282 -9.02 -25.70 9.58
C LEU A 282 -9.31 -27.07 10.20
N GLY A 283 -9.44 -28.12 9.38
CA GLY A 283 -9.65 -29.48 9.86
C GLY A 283 -8.53 -29.97 10.79
N ARG A 284 -7.27 -29.60 10.51
CA ARG A 284 -6.15 -29.87 11.43
C ARG A 284 -6.26 -29.09 12.74
N LEU A 285 -6.66 -27.82 12.68
CA LEU A 285 -6.83 -26.99 13.87
C LEU A 285 -7.98 -27.47 14.77
N HIS A 286 -9.07 -27.97 14.19
CA HIS A 286 -10.21 -28.54 14.95
C HIS A 286 -9.86 -29.85 15.69
N GLN A 287 -8.71 -30.46 15.40
CA GLN A 287 -8.22 -31.63 16.14
C GLN A 287 -7.35 -31.24 17.34
N VAL A 288 -6.95 -29.97 17.46
CA VAL A 288 -6.10 -29.50 18.54
C VAL A 288 -6.95 -29.11 19.76
N PRO A 289 -6.65 -29.65 20.96
CA PRO A 289 -7.30 -29.24 22.20
C PRO A 289 -7.14 -27.74 22.45
N ASN A 290 -8.22 -27.06 22.81
CA ASN A 290 -8.21 -25.64 23.12
C ASN A 290 -7.80 -25.41 24.60
N PRO A 291 -6.64 -24.81 24.88
CA PRO A 291 -6.20 -24.55 26.25
C PRO A 291 -7.06 -23.50 26.96
N HIS A 292 -7.78 -22.66 26.23
CA HIS A 292 -8.67 -21.63 26.78
C HIS A 292 -10.07 -22.15 27.09
N THR A 293 -10.41 -23.36 26.63
CA THR A 293 -11.71 -23.99 26.90
C THR A 293 -11.51 -25.49 27.17
N PRO A 294 -11.06 -25.84 28.40
CA PRO A 294 -10.71 -27.20 28.75
C PRO A 294 -11.84 -28.20 28.44
N GLY A 295 -11.50 -29.31 27.79
CA GLY A 295 -12.47 -30.33 27.37
C GLY A 295 -13.06 -30.13 25.98
N SER A 296 -12.66 -29.08 25.25
CA SER A 296 -13.05 -28.86 23.85
C SER A 296 -11.83 -28.62 22.95
N ASN A 297 -11.96 -28.97 21.67
CA ASN A 297 -10.99 -28.56 20.65
C ASN A 297 -11.32 -27.17 20.10
N TYR A 298 -10.41 -26.59 19.31
CA TYR A 298 -10.71 -25.34 18.63
C TYR A 298 -11.90 -25.49 17.66
N THR A 299 -12.66 -24.40 17.50
CA THR A 299 -13.84 -24.33 16.64
C THR A 299 -13.79 -23.08 15.77
N ASN A 300 -14.57 -23.04 14.69
CA ASN A 300 -14.70 -21.81 13.89
C ASN A 300 -15.20 -20.64 14.74
N GLY A 301 -16.16 -20.87 15.63
CA GLY A 301 -16.67 -19.81 16.52
C GLY A 301 -15.59 -19.23 17.44
N PHE A 302 -14.64 -20.05 17.91
CA PHE A 302 -13.49 -19.54 18.66
C PHE A 302 -12.59 -18.66 17.78
N PHE A 303 -12.24 -19.10 16.56
CA PHE A 303 -11.40 -18.33 15.66
C PHE A 303 -12.05 -17.03 15.20
N ASP A 304 -13.35 -17.06 14.88
CA ASP A 304 -14.11 -15.88 14.52
C ASP A 304 -14.16 -14.87 15.67
N GLN A 305 -14.34 -15.34 16.91
CA GLN A 305 -14.30 -14.47 18.08
C GLN A 305 -12.91 -13.87 18.29
N GLN A 306 -11.86 -14.69 18.23
CA GLN A 306 -10.47 -14.20 18.33
C GLN A 306 -10.15 -13.16 17.24
N TRP A 307 -10.62 -13.38 16.01
CA TRP A 307 -10.44 -12.43 14.93
C TRP A 307 -11.19 -11.12 15.18
N ARG A 308 -12.43 -11.17 15.69
CA ARG A 308 -13.18 -9.97 16.09
C ARG A 308 -12.49 -9.22 17.23
N ASP A 309 -11.95 -9.94 18.20
CA ASP A 309 -11.23 -9.35 19.32
C ASP A 309 -9.94 -8.65 18.84
N GLU A 310 -9.20 -9.26 17.92
CA GLU A 310 -8.02 -8.67 17.26
C GLU A 310 -8.41 -7.42 16.46
N GLN A 311 -9.46 -7.48 15.66
CA GLN A 311 -9.99 -6.32 14.93
C GLN A 311 -10.39 -5.19 15.88
N ALA A 312 -11.13 -5.50 16.95
CA ALA A 312 -11.56 -4.52 17.94
C ALA A 312 -10.37 -3.89 18.68
N TYR A 313 -9.33 -4.68 19.01
CA TYR A 313 -8.11 -4.16 19.59
C TYR A 313 -7.45 -3.12 18.67
N HIS A 314 -7.25 -3.42 17.39
CA HIS A 314 -6.57 -2.51 16.46
C HIS A 314 -7.41 -1.31 16.02
N VAL A 315 -8.74 -1.40 16.09
CA VAL A 315 -9.64 -0.27 15.81
C VAL A 315 -9.71 0.70 16.99
N ASN A 316 -9.64 0.20 18.23
CA ASN A 316 -9.85 1.00 19.44
C ASN A 316 -8.56 1.40 20.16
N THR A 317 -7.40 0.85 19.79
CA THR A 317 -6.12 1.19 20.43
C THR A 317 -5.70 2.61 20.07
N ASN A 318 -5.31 3.39 21.09
CA ASN A 318 -4.82 4.74 20.90
C ASN A 318 -3.44 4.72 20.22
N ARG A 319 -3.42 4.95 18.90
CA ARG A 319 -2.19 5.01 18.10
C ARG A 319 -1.16 6.02 18.56
N SER A 320 -1.58 7.11 19.22
CA SER A 320 -0.62 8.07 19.75
C SER A 320 0.27 7.41 20.80
N ALA A 321 -0.32 6.59 21.67
CA ALA A 321 0.40 5.86 22.71
C ALA A 321 1.36 4.80 22.12
N GLU A 322 0.94 4.10 21.06
CA GLU A 322 1.81 3.18 20.32
C GLU A 322 3.01 3.92 19.71
N ARG A 323 2.80 5.04 19.01
CA ARG A 323 3.92 5.81 18.44
C ARG A 323 4.86 6.35 19.52
N GLU A 324 4.30 6.87 20.61
CA GLU A 324 5.07 7.32 21.78
C GLU A 324 5.94 6.19 22.34
N GLN A 325 5.40 4.96 22.40
CA GLN A 325 6.13 3.78 22.84
C GLN A 325 7.28 3.40 21.88
N VAL A 326 7.13 3.58 20.56
CA VAL A 326 8.20 3.35 19.57
C VAL A 326 9.30 4.38 19.79
N GLU A 327 8.94 5.65 19.89
CA GLU A 327 9.88 6.77 20.04
C GLU A 327 10.66 6.69 21.35
N LEU A 328 10.02 6.25 22.43
CA LEU A 328 10.66 5.93 23.71
C LEU A 328 11.61 4.72 23.60
N GLY A 329 11.20 3.64 22.94
CA GLY A 329 12.05 2.48 22.72
C GLY A 329 13.32 2.82 21.94
N ARG A 330 13.19 3.67 20.92
CA ARG A 330 14.32 4.22 20.16
C ARG A 330 15.26 5.03 21.05
N LEU A 331 14.71 5.90 21.90
CA LEU A 331 15.52 6.68 22.84
C LEU A 331 16.34 5.77 23.75
N LEU A 332 15.70 4.77 24.36
CA LEU A 332 16.34 3.82 25.27
C LEU A 332 17.43 2.99 24.57
N CYS A 333 17.24 2.63 23.30
CA CYS A 333 18.27 1.95 22.50
C CYS A 333 19.47 2.87 22.22
N LEU A 334 19.24 4.15 21.89
CA LEU A 334 20.32 5.12 21.69
C LEU A 334 21.10 5.41 22.98
N GLU A 335 20.44 5.42 24.14
CA GLU A 335 21.10 5.53 25.45
C GLU A 335 22.02 4.33 25.73
N GLU A 336 21.55 3.12 25.43
CA GLU A 336 22.36 1.90 25.55
C GLU A 336 23.55 1.91 24.58
N GLU A 337 23.34 2.30 23.32
CA GLU A 337 24.40 2.41 22.31
C GLU A 337 25.47 3.44 22.72
N LEU A 338 25.06 4.59 23.28
CA LEU A 338 26.00 5.58 23.79
C LEU A 338 26.80 5.04 24.98
N ASN A 339 26.15 4.34 25.90
CA ASN A 339 26.81 3.74 27.06
C ASN A 339 27.82 2.66 26.63
N GLU A 340 27.44 1.77 25.70
CA GLU A 340 28.33 0.77 25.13
C GLU A 340 29.53 1.43 24.41
N ALA A 341 29.29 2.48 23.61
CA ALA A 341 30.35 3.20 22.94
C ALA A 341 31.32 3.87 23.94
N LEU A 342 30.81 4.44 25.03
CA LEU A 342 31.65 5.05 26.08
C LEU A 342 32.44 4.01 26.88
N SER A 343 31.85 2.84 27.15
CA SER A 343 32.48 1.74 27.86
C SER A 343 33.43 0.91 26.98
N SER A 344 33.49 1.16 25.67
CA SER A 344 34.37 0.41 24.78
C SER A 344 35.86 0.65 25.08
N VAL A 345 36.61 -0.46 25.11
CA VAL A 345 38.06 -0.46 25.37
C VAL A 345 38.79 0.08 24.13
N VAL A 346 39.63 1.09 24.34
CA VAL A 346 40.40 1.75 23.29
C VAL A 346 41.86 1.42 23.46
N THR A 347 42.45 0.78 22.43
CA THR A 347 43.86 0.37 22.41
C THR A 347 44.71 1.17 21.43
N THR A 348 44.10 1.90 20.48
CA THR A 348 44.83 2.74 19.51
C THR A 348 44.24 4.15 19.37
N PRO A 349 45.04 5.14 18.90
CA PRO A 349 44.54 6.48 18.61
C PRO A 349 43.41 6.51 17.57
N GLU A 350 43.45 5.64 16.56
CA GLU A 350 42.41 5.52 15.53
C GLU A 350 41.09 5.03 16.14
N GLN A 351 41.15 4.06 17.05
CA GLN A 351 39.98 3.59 17.81
C GLN A 351 39.43 4.69 18.72
N ALA A 352 40.30 5.51 19.32
CA ALA A 352 39.88 6.66 20.13
C ALA A 352 39.09 7.68 19.29
N LEU A 353 39.59 7.98 18.09
CA LEU A 353 38.95 8.89 17.15
C LEU A 353 37.60 8.32 16.65
N MET A 354 37.55 7.03 16.34
CA MET A 354 36.32 6.36 15.90
C MET A 354 35.26 6.35 17.01
N ARG A 355 35.65 6.05 18.26
CA ARG A 355 34.77 6.15 19.44
C ARG A 355 34.24 7.57 19.61
N ALA A 356 35.10 8.58 19.55
CA ALA A 356 34.70 9.98 19.70
C ALA A 356 33.68 10.40 18.63
N ARG A 357 33.89 10.00 17.36
CA ARG A 357 32.95 10.25 16.26
C ARG A 357 31.61 9.54 16.50
N ASN A 358 31.63 8.27 16.88
CA ASN A 358 30.41 7.50 17.15
C ASN A 358 29.61 8.12 18.31
N CYS A 359 30.27 8.43 19.43
CA CYS A 359 29.63 9.10 20.56
C CYS A 359 29.01 10.44 20.17
N ALA A 360 29.70 11.25 19.34
CA ALA A 360 29.16 12.52 18.87
C ALA A 360 27.89 12.34 18.00
N ILE A 361 27.90 11.35 17.10
CA ILE A 361 26.74 11.03 16.26
C ILE A 361 25.56 10.57 17.11
N VAL A 362 25.78 9.61 18.02
CA VAL A 362 24.72 9.04 18.87
C VAL A 362 24.16 10.11 19.81
N ARG A 363 25.00 10.97 20.42
CA ARG A 363 24.53 12.09 21.25
C ARG A 363 23.62 13.04 20.50
N ARG A 364 23.98 13.41 19.27
CA ARG A 364 23.14 14.28 18.44
C ARG A 364 21.78 13.64 18.13
N GLN A 365 21.76 12.33 17.85
CA GLN A 365 20.52 11.59 17.65
C GLN A 365 19.69 11.52 18.93
N LEU A 366 20.35 11.33 20.08
CA LEU A 366 19.73 11.28 21.39
C LEU A 366 19.00 12.59 21.72
N GLU A 367 19.66 13.73 21.52
CA GLU A 367 19.09 15.06 21.78
C GLU A 367 17.86 15.31 20.93
N ALA A 368 17.93 14.98 19.64
CA ALA A 368 16.77 15.07 18.74
C ALA A 368 15.62 14.13 19.18
N GLN A 369 15.95 12.95 19.71
CA GLN A 369 14.97 11.95 20.13
C GLN A 369 14.30 12.31 21.47
N ARG A 370 15.02 12.95 22.40
CA ARG A 370 14.48 13.42 23.69
C ARG A 370 13.37 14.45 23.55
N LEU A 371 13.38 15.22 22.46
CA LEU A 371 12.31 16.18 22.15
C LEU A 371 11.01 15.50 21.72
N ARG A 372 11.04 14.20 21.37
CA ARG A 372 9.92 13.45 20.80
C ARG A 372 9.36 12.37 21.72
N ALA A 373 10.19 11.83 22.62
CA ALA A 373 9.81 10.74 23.51
C ALA A 373 9.12 11.24 24.79
N GLN A 374 8.05 10.58 25.19
CA GLN A 374 7.38 10.79 26.47
C GLN A 374 7.92 9.84 27.57
N PRO A 375 7.68 10.12 28.86
CA PRO A 375 8.09 9.24 29.96
C PRO A 375 7.45 7.84 29.89
N ILE A 376 8.09 6.85 30.51
CA ILE A 376 7.58 5.47 30.60
C ILE A 376 6.25 5.46 31.37
N PRO A 377 5.13 4.98 30.79
CA PRO A 377 3.87 4.88 31.51
C PRO A 377 3.99 4.01 32.77
N GLU A 378 3.36 4.45 33.87
CA GLU A 378 3.21 3.61 35.07
C GLU A 378 2.14 2.54 34.84
N ASP A 379 2.60 1.33 34.52
CA ASP A 379 1.75 0.15 34.46
C ASP A 379 1.96 -0.73 35.70
N SER A 380 0.88 -1.28 36.23
CA SER A 380 0.82 -1.91 37.56
C SER A 380 1.45 -3.30 37.64
N HIS A 381 1.91 -3.88 36.52
CA HIS A 381 2.33 -5.28 36.44
C HIS A 381 3.80 -5.53 36.06
N LEU A 382 4.60 -4.49 35.77
CA LEU A 382 6.02 -4.63 35.40
C LEU A 382 6.89 -3.63 36.17
N ASN A 383 8.03 -4.10 36.69
CA ASN A 383 9.02 -3.20 37.27
C ASN A 383 9.69 -2.32 36.20
N ARG A 384 10.38 -1.26 36.61
CA ARG A 384 10.98 -0.28 35.69
C ARG A 384 11.93 -0.92 34.66
N THR A 385 12.81 -1.82 35.09
CA THR A 385 13.78 -2.49 34.21
C THR A 385 13.08 -3.39 33.18
N GLN A 386 12.03 -4.10 33.59
CA GLN A 386 11.21 -4.91 32.69
C GLN A 386 10.50 -4.05 31.64
N ARG A 387 9.93 -2.90 32.06
CA ARG A 387 9.31 -1.93 31.15
C ARG A 387 10.32 -1.41 30.13
N GLU A 388 11.49 -0.95 30.57
CA GLU A 388 12.54 -0.45 29.68
C GLU A 388 12.96 -1.50 28.63
N LYS A 389 13.19 -2.75 29.04
CA LYS A 389 13.54 -3.82 28.10
C LYS A 389 12.41 -4.16 27.14
N LEU A 390 11.17 -4.23 27.61
CA LEU A 390 10.00 -4.49 26.75
C LEU A 390 9.85 -3.41 25.68
N THR A 391 9.99 -2.14 26.05
CA THR A 391 9.90 -1.02 25.10
C THR A 391 11.02 -1.08 24.05
N LYS A 392 12.25 -1.45 24.44
CA LYS A 392 13.36 -1.69 23.49
C LYS A 392 13.04 -2.84 22.52
N VAL A 393 12.48 -3.95 23.01
CA VAL A 393 12.06 -5.08 22.18
C VAL A 393 11.01 -4.64 21.18
N TRP A 394 10.03 -3.87 21.61
CA TRP A 394 8.94 -3.40 20.76
C TRP A 394 9.42 -2.46 19.64
N TYR A 395 10.35 -1.55 19.95
CA TYR A 395 11.06 -0.75 18.93
C TYR A 395 11.84 -1.64 17.95
N ALA A 396 12.65 -2.58 18.44
CA ALA A 396 13.45 -3.45 17.58
C ALA A 396 12.58 -4.37 16.69
N LYS A 397 11.45 -4.86 17.20
CA LYS A 397 10.45 -5.62 16.44
C LYS A 397 9.84 -4.77 15.32
N THR A 398 9.53 -3.52 15.61
CA THR A 398 9.00 -2.55 14.63
C THR A 398 10.02 -2.27 13.51
N GLU A 399 11.28 -2.02 13.87
CA GLU A 399 12.35 -1.82 12.87
C GLU A 399 12.66 -3.08 12.06
N LEU A 400 12.61 -4.26 12.69
CA LEU A 400 12.75 -5.55 12.00
C LEU A 400 11.67 -5.72 10.94
N ARG A 401 10.42 -5.46 11.30
CA ARG A 401 9.31 -5.49 10.35
C ARG A 401 9.51 -4.50 9.22
N ARG A 402 9.82 -3.23 9.51
CA ARG A 402 10.08 -2.20 8.49
C ARG A 402 11.18 -2.60 7.51
N THR A 403 12.30 -3.13 8.02
CA THR A 403 13.42 -3.59 7.18
C THR A 403 13.09 -4.83 6.35
N PHE A 404 12.28 -5.74 6.88
CA PHE A 404 11.79 -6.91 6.13
C PHE A 404 10.87 -6.49 4.98
N LEU A 405 9.90 -5.62 5.25
CA LEU A 405 8.95 -5.12 4.24
C LEU A 405 9.68 -4.37 3.12
N ALA A 406 10.62 -3.52 3.50
CA ALA A 406 11.53 -2.85 2.59
C ALA A 406 12.29 -3.83 1.67
N LEU A 407 12.68 -5.02 2.15
CA LEU A 407 13.33 -6.04 1.33
C LEU A 407 12.33 -6.70 0.36
N VAL A 408 11.11 -6.96 0.82
CA VAL A 408 10.04 -7.55 0.00
C VAL A 408 9.66 -6.62 -1.16
N GLU A 409 9.46 -5.33 -0.89
CA GLU A 409 9.21 -4.31 -1.92
C GLU A 409 10.32 -4.26 -2.97
N GLU A 410 11.59 -4.25 -2.54
CA GLU A 410 12.73 -4.22 -3.45
C GLU A 410 12.79 -5.49 -4.32
N LYS A 411 12.21 -6.61 -3.86
CA LYS A 411 12.11 -7.85 -4.64
C LYS A 411 10.98 -7.82 -5.67
N GLN A 412 10.04 -6.88 -5.58
CA GLN A 412 8.86 -6.80 -6.46
C GLN A 412 9.19 -6.87 -7.96
N PRO A 413 10.23 -6.19 -8.49
CA PRO A 413 10.58 -6.30 -9.89
C PRO A 413 11.09 -7.68 -10.30
N MET A 414 11.49 -8.56 -9.38
CA MET A 414 11.86 -9.94 -9.71
C MET A 414 10.64 -10.88 -9.78
N LEU A 415 9.60 -10.59 -9.00
CA LEU A 415 8.38 -11.42 -8.94
C LEU A 415 7.47 -11.17 -10.16
N ARG A 416 7.40 -9.94 -10.66
CA ARG A 416 6.60 -9.55 -11.84
C ARG A 416 7.17 -9.96 -13.19
N VAL A 417 8.24 -10.72 -13.19
CA VAL A 417 9.03 -10.99 -14.39
C VAL A 417 8.97 -12.47 -14.79
N ARG A 418 7.96 -13.18 -14.26
CA ARG A 418 7.58 -14.51 -14.73
C ARG A 418 6.12 -14.50 -15.14
N ARG A 419 5.87 -14.20 -16.42
CA ARG A 419 4.75 -14.84 -17.12
C ARG A 419 5.20 -16.25 -17.48
N ALA A 420 4.27 -17.20 -17.58
CA ALA A 420 4.57 -18.49 -18.19
C ALA A 420 5.10 -18.25 -19.61
N GLY A 421 6.37 -18.60 -19.87
CA GLY A 421 6.97 -18.56 -21.20
C GLY A 421 7.75 -17.31 -21.62
N GLU A 422 7.89 -16.26 -20.78
CA GLU A 422 8.64 -15.04 -21.15
C GLU A 422 9.90 -14.82 -20.28
N SER A 423 11.00 -14.37 -20.93
CA SER A 423 12.24 -13.95 -20.26
C SER A 423 12.14 -12.53 -19.69
N THR A 424 13.03 -12.19 -18.76
CA THR A 424 12.91 -10.98 -17.96
C THR A 424 13.02 -9.66 -18.75
N THR A 425 12.10 -8.70 -18.56
CA THR A 425 12.20 -7.34 -19.15
C THR A 425 13.25 -6.45 -18.48
N LEU A 426 13.75 -6.84 -17.31
CA LEU A 426 14.92 -6.24 -16.68
C LEU A 426 16.16 -6.62 -17.49
N GLY A 427 16.62 -5.74 -18.38
CA GLY A 427 17.93 -5.91 -19.02
C GLY A 427 19.06 -6.09 -17.99
N THR A 428 20.23 -6.58 -18.41
CA THR A 428 21.35 -6.99 -17.52
C THR A 428 21.72 -5.96 -16.46
N ARG A 429 21.72 -4.66 -16.82
CA ARG A 429 22.03 -3.55 -15.91
C ARG A 429 20.96 -3.34 -14.82
N GLY A 430 19.69 -3.60 -15.14
CA GLY A 430 18.58 -3.53 -14.20
C GLY A 430 18.65 -4.68 -13.18
N GLN A 431 18.96 -5.89 -13.64
CA GLN A 431 19.17 -7.05 -12.77
C GLN A 431 20.35 -6.85 -11.80
N GLN A 432 21.48 -6.31 -12.26
CA GLN A 432 22.64 -6.03 -11.41
C GLN A 432 22.31 -5.02 -10.29
N ARG A 433 21.70 -3.88 -10.65
CA ARG A 433 21.29 -2.86 -9.68
C ARG A 433 20.31 -3.39 -8.64
N LEU A 434 19.33 -4.17 -9.08
CA LEU A 434 18.35 -4.79 -8.21
C LEU A 434 19.00 -5.78 -7.24
N THR A 435 19.94 -6.59 -7.73
CA THR A 435 20.68 -7.55 -6.92
C THR A 435 21.54 -6.85 -5.86
N GLU A 436 22.21 -5.75 -6.21
CA GLU A 436 22.97 -4.93 -5.26
C GLU A 436 22.07 -4.32 -4.17
N ALA A 437 20.92 -3.77 -4.56
CA ALA A 437 19.95 -3.20 -3.63
C ALA A 437 19.40 -4.27 -2.67
N LEU A 438 19.05 -5.45 -3.19
CA LEU A 438 18.61 -6.60 -2.39
C LEU A 438 19.67 -7.05 -1.39
N ARG A 439 20.94 -7.15 -1.82
CA ARG A 439 22.05 -7.49 -0.91
C ARG A 439 22.18 -6.47 0.23
N LYS A 440 22.10 -5.17 -0.10
CA LYS A 440 22.18 -4.10 0.90
C LYS A 440 21.03 -4.16 1.90
N ARG A 441 19.80 -4.40 1.42
CA ARG A 441 18.62 -4.54 2.29
C ARG A 441 18.67 -5.80 3.14
N ALA A 442 19.13 -6.92 2.58
CA ALA A 442 19.32 -8.17 3.32
C ALA A 442 20.37 -8.02 4.44
N ALA A 443 21.49 -7.34 4.16
CA ALA A 443 22.50 -7.04 5.17
C ALA A 443 21.94 -6.18 6.30
N LYS A 444 21.14 -5.14 5.97
CA LYS A 444 20.46 -4.32 6.98
C LYS A 444 19.48 -5.15 7.81
N LEU A 445 18.66 -5.98 7.17
CA LEU A 445 17.72 -6.87 7.85
C LEU A 445 18.42 -7.81 8.84
N GLN A 446 19.57 -8.39 8.46
CA GLN A 446 20.35 -9.24 9.35
C GLN A 446 20.81 -8.48 10.60
N THR A 447 21.29 -7.24 10.45
CA THR A 447 21.68 -6.39 11.59
C THR A 447 20.49 -6.13 12.51
N THR A 448 19.34 -5.76 11.96
CA THR A 448 18.14 -5.46 12.76
C THR A 448 17.57 -6.70 13.44
N LEU A 449 17.61 -7.86 12.78
CA LEU A 449 17.24 -9.16 13.35
C LEU A 449 18.13 -9.54 14.53
N ASN A 450 19.44 -9.35 14.40
CA ASN A 450 20.39 -9.60 15.48
C ASN A 450 20.09 -8.72 16.70
N THR A 451 19.77 -7.44 16.48
CA THR A 451 19.37 -6.50 17.55
C THR A 451 18.07 -6.95 18.24
N TYR A 452 17.03 -7.30 17.48
CA TYR A 452 15.77 -7.82 18.04
C TYR A 452 16.02 -9.08 18.88
N ASN A 453 16.75 -10.06 18.34
CA ASN A 453 17.05 -11.30 19.06
C ASN A 453 17.83 -11.06 20.36
N ARG A 454 18.80 -10.14 20.35
CA ARG A 454 19.56 -9.75 21.56
C ARG A 454 18.63 -9.17 22.63
N LEU A 455 17.79 -8.21 22.26
CA LEU A 455 16.88 -7.54 23.19
C LEU A 455 15.77 -8.49 23.69
N ALA A 456 15.20 -9.31 22.81
CA ALA A 456 14.17 -10.27 23.17
C ALA A 456 14.69 -11.31 24.18
N ARG A 457 15.89 -11.86 23.96
CA ARG A 457 16.54 -12.76 24.93
C ARG A 457 16.80 -12.06 26.27
N ALA A 458 17.28 -10.83 26.24
CA ALA A 458 17.54 -10.06 27.45
C ALA A 458 16.27 -9.74 28.25
N PHE A 459 15.12 -9.61 27.59
CA PHE A 459 13.80 -9.49 28.21
C PHE A 459 13.34 -10.81 28.81
N ILE A 460 13.33 -11.90 28.03
CA ILE A 460 12.93 -13.25 28.48
C ILE A 460 13.71 -13.67 29.74
N GLN A 461 15.01 -13.38 29.81
CA GLN A 461 15.85 -13.67 30.98
C GLN A 461 15.36 -12.98 32.27
N ILE A 462 14.68 -11.83 32.18
CA ILE A 462 14.19 -11.08 33.34
C ILE A 462 12.67 -11.21 33.55
N THR A 463 11.98 -11.94 32.68
CA THR A 463 10.54 -12.25 32.72
C THR A 463 10.26 -13.68 32.24
N PRO A 464 10.75 -14.71 32.95
CA PRO A 464 10.62 -16.10 32.50
C PRO A 464 9.17 -16.62 32.53
N ASP A 465 8.33 -16.05 33.39
CA ASP A 465 6.94 -16.49 33.59
C ASP A 465 5.95 -15.88 32.59
N ARG A 466 6.45 -15.14 31.59
CA ARG A 466 5.63 -14.51 30.55
C ARG A 466 5.94 -15.12 29.17
N PRO A 467 4.93 -15.20 28.27
CA PRO A 467 5.17 -15.58 26.90
C PRO A 467 6.22 -14.66 26.25
N ALA A 468 7.04 -15.23 25.37
CA ALA A 468 8.03 -14.47 24.62
C ALA A 468 7.33 -13.39 23.74
N PRO A 469 7.88 -12.15 23.68
CA PRO A 469 7.29 -11.02 22.96
C PRO A 469 7.47 -11.01 21.43
#